data_AF-A0A3D8I7B5-F1
#
_entry.id   AF-A0A3D8I7B5-F1
#
_cell.length_a   1.000
_cell.length_b   1.000
_cell.length_c   1.000
_cell.angle_alpha   90.00
_cell.angle_beta   90.00
_cell.angle_gamma   90.00
#
_symmetry.space_group_name_H-M   'P 1'
#
loop_
_entity.id
_entity.type
_entity.pdbx_description
1 polymer ?
#
loop_
_entity_poly.entity_id
_entity_poly.type
_entity_poly.pdbx_seq_one_letter_code
_entity_poly.pdbx_strand_id
1 'polypeptide(L)'
;MLYGKIIELDRQTQMAKVEQDLNKRVFDFAFDIWEGESSDLKKGQEVEFVVENKVVAKIHIKPKPIDPDQIPVTKPARVCIEEYFARENEILSRYKDYTAGHLSLDFLRMRRFLFTAYNDLCAMDPNIENDVLKKLKNEIVYLFREYEGYDKKTQYALNYAFEMIFLARQVEYNRTLANLEEIQSSLANAQAQTNVLSGSLAEAEKALGKRDDKGSKEYAEVEKEVKGMRKRYVDLLNFIGNQKDALVSETARLKRFKEEHFNAFSSVYTPMTTELKERFITLLDTKAYDFDTTLWTRAKHSQNVKHFFRNSRIEGSFSSKTFLRYFLRGLDKSKLSARSKELFDLLAYLETTYRKSLLIVRETQVNILKYRQVIEKIDSSLLISTDSDPINALKNVLQNPTDIIVIDEKIGNVSALGFIKTYKESKNANAKTVFCVVVHQLPPSEIISKGKLMGVEFVPEQNMDMLYDCIRMAL
;
A
#
# COMPACT_ATOMS: atom_id res chain seq x y z
N MET A 1 4.56 37.06 -29.03
CA MET A 1 3.56 36.32 -28.26
C MET A 1 2.30 37.15 -28.16
N LEU A 2 1.13 36.51 -28.13
CA LEU A 2 -0.19 37.12 -28.03
C LEU A 2 -0.80 36.75 -26.68
N TYR A 3 -1.63 37.63 -26.12
CA TYR A 3 -2.39 37.37 -24.89
C TYR A 3 -3.86 37.20 -25.23
N GLY A 4 -4.54 36.33 -24.47
CA GLY A 4 -5.95 36.06 -24.66
C GLY A 4 -6.58 35.23 -23.56
N LYS A 5 -7.82 34.83 -23.81
CA LYS A 5 -8.63 34.05 -22.88
C LYS A 5 -9.26 32.86 -23.59
N ILE A 6 -9.24 31.68 -22.96
CA ILE A 6 -9.96 30.52 -23.50
C ILE A 6 -11.46 30.78 -23.37
N ILE A 7 -12.20 30.75 -24.48
CA ILE A 7 -13.63 31.07 -24.51
C ILE A 7 -14.52 29.84 -24.69
N GLU A 8 -13.98 28.75 -25.23
CA GLU A 8 -14.73 27.53 -25.54
C GLU A 8 -13.80 26.30 -25.51
N LEU A 9 -14.33 25.18 -25.02
CA LEU A 9 -13.65 23.88 -25.01
C LEU A 9 -14.63 22.80 -25.44
N ASP A 10 -14.24 22.00 -26.42
CA ASP A 10 -14.96 20.81 -26.83
C ASP A 10 -14.13 19.57 -26.49
N ARG A 11 -14.58 18.84 -25.46
CA ARG A 11 -13.91 17.63 -24.98
C ARG A 11 -14.12 16.43 -25.90
N GLN A 12 -15.16 16.43 -26.74
CA GLN A 12 -15.41 15.33 -27.67
C GLN A 12 -14.45 15.40 -28.86
N THR A 13 -14.20 16.61 -29.37
CA THR A 13 -13.30 16.83 -30.51
C THR A 13 -11.85 17.16 -30.11
N GLN A 14 -11.56 17.33 -28.81
CA GLN A 14 -10.24 17.71 -28.27
C GLN A 14 -9.73 19.05 -28.84
N MET A 15 -10.66 19.98 -29.06
CA MET A 15 -10.42 21.32 -29.62
C MET A 15 -10.88 22.40 -28.64
N ALA A 16 -10.20 23.54 -28.65
CA ALA A 16 -10.55 24.72 -27.87
C ALA A 16 -10.39 26.01 -28.68
N LYS A 17 -11.00 27.09 -28.19
CA LYS A 17 -10.92 28.42 -28.79
C LYS A 17 -10.32 29.41 -27.82
N VAL A 18 -9.39 30.21 -28.32
CA VAL A 18 -8.79 31.35 -27.60
C VAL A 18 -9.18 32.65 -28.29
N GLU A 19 -9.67 33.61 -27.49
CA GLU A 19 -9.92 34.99 -27.93
C GLU A 19 -8.71 35.85 -27.57
N GLN A 20 -8.13 36.53 -28.56
CA GLN A 20 -7.05 37.49 -28.37
C GLN A 20 -7.54 38.77 -27.69
N ASP A 21 -6.84 39.25 -26.67
CA ASP A 21 -7.28 40.38 -25.85
C ASP A 21 -7.37 41.70 -26.64
N LEU A 22 -6.37 41.99 -27.47
CA LEU A 22 -6.19 43.31 -28.11
C LEU A 22 -7.25 43.61 -29.18
N ASN A 23 -7.58 42.61 -29.98
CA ASN A 23 -8.33 42.75 -31.23
C ASN A 23 -9.41 41.67 -31.40
N LYS A 24 -9.70 40.91 -30.34
CA LYS A 24 -10.85 40.01 -30.23
C LYS A 24 -10.94 38.96 -31.33
N ARG A 25 -9.80 38.62 -31.93
CA ARG A 25 -9.69 37.53 -32.91
C ARG A 25 -9.75 36.21 -32.19
N VAL A 26 -10.53 35.29 -32.74
CA VAL A 26 -10.67 33.94 -32.20
C VAL A 26 -9.81 32.99 -33.02
N PHE A 27 -9.05 32.14 -32.32
CA PHE A 27 -8.25 31.09 -32.92
C PHE A 27 -8.65 29.74 -32.32
N ASP A 28 -8.77 28.74 -33.18
CA ASP A 28 -8.95 27.35 -32.77
C ASP A 28 -7.58 26.72 -32.48
N PHE A 29 -7.51 25.85 -31.49
CA PHE A 29 -6.33 25.07 -31.15
C PHE A 29 -6.71 23.67 -30.65
N ALA A 30 -5.87 22.68 -30.94
CA ALA A 30 -6.02 21.32 -30.44
C ALA A 30 -5.38 21.18 -29.03
N PHE A 31 -5.84 20.23 -28.23
CA PHE A 31 -5.35 20.06 -26.86
C PHE A 31 -3.88 19.60 -26.79
N ASP A 32 -3.35 19.03 -27.87
CA ASP A 32 -1.98 18.52 -27.98
C ASP A 32 -0.90 19.63 -27.96
N ILE A 33 -1.24 20.84 -28.38
CA ILE A 33 -0.34 22.00 -28.35
C ILE A 33 -0.39 22.79 -27.03
N TRP A 34 -1.14 22.31 -26.04
CA TRP A 34 -1.20 22.89 -24.70
C TRP A 34 0.03 22.47 -23.88
N GLU A 35 0.86 23.44 -23.51
CA GLU A 35 2.12 23.19 -22.78
C GLU A 35 1.94 23.13 -21.24
N GLY A 36 0.70 23.15 -20.71
CA GLY A 36 0.39 23.11 -19.27
C GLY A 36 -0.25 21.79 -18.78
N GLU A 37 -0.63 21.71 -17.51
CA GLU A 37 -1.41 20.55 -17.02
C GLU A 37 -2.81 20.54 -17.65
N SER A 38 -3.32 19.35 -18.00
CA SER A 38 -4.68 19.20 -18.55
C SER A 38 -5.78 19.65 -17.56
N SER A 39 -5.46 19.64 -16.26
CA SER A 39 -6.30 20.14 -15.16
C SER A 39 -6.56 21.66 -15.25
N ASP A 40 -5.64 22.41 -15.86
CA ASP A 40 -5.68 23.86 -15.98
C ASP A 40 -6.32 24.37 -17.27
N LEU A 41 -6.55 23.46 -18.22
CA LEU A 41 -7.23 23.74 -19.48
C LEU A 41 -8.74 23.95 -19.25
N LYS A 42 -9.12 25.18 -18.92
CA LYS A 42 -10.48 25.56 -18.51
C LYS A 42 -10.99 26.82 -19.22
N LYS A 43 -12.31 26.90 -19.38
CA LYS A 43 -12.96 28.08 -19.97
C LYS A 43 -12.73 29.26 -19.03
N GLY A 44 -12.30 30.37 -19.61
CA GLY A 44 -12.00 31.61 -18.92
C GLY A 44 -10.58 31.73 -18.40
N GLN A 45 -9.69 30.79 -18.70
CA GLN A 45 -8.28 30.89 -18.34
C GLN A 45 -7.56 31.93 -19.20
N GLU A 46 -6.75 32.80 -18.58
CA GLU A 46 -5.85 33.72 -19.28
C GLU A 46 -4.61 32.96 -19.79
N VAL A 47 -4.26 33.19 -21.04
CA VAL A 47 -3.25 32.43 -21.77
C VAL A 47 -2.33 33.34 -22.57
N GLU A 48 -1.11 32.86 -22.77
CA GLU A 48 -0.15 33.40 -23.72
C GLU A 48 0.04 32.37 -24.85
N PHE A 49 -0.02 32.83 -26.09
CA PHE A 49 0.00 31.95 -27.26
C PHE A 49 0.75 32.56 -28.45
N VAL A 50 1.24 31.68 -29.34
CA VAL A 50 1.97 32.05 -30.56
C VAL A 50 1.14 31.60 -31.75
N VAL A 51 0.94 32.50 -32.72
CA VAL A 51 0.25 32.22 -33.98
C VAL A 51 1.27 32.25 -35.11
N GLU A 52 1.42 31.14 -35.81
CA GLU A 52 2.25 31.00 -37.01
C GLU A 52 1.35 30.62 -38.18
N ASN A 53 1.46 31.30 -39.32
CA ASN A 53 0.64 31.02 -40.51
C ASN A 53 -0.88 30.96 -40.24
N LYS A 54 -1.39 31.80 -39.33
CA LYS A 54 -2.80 31.84 -38.86
C LYS A 54 -3.26 30.65 -38.02
N VAL A 55 -2.37 29.77 -37.58
CA VAL A 55 -2.66 28.64 -36.68
C VAL A 55 -1.95 28.87 -35.35
N VAL A 56 -2.58 28.48 -34.24
CA VAL A 56 -1.92 28.51 -32.93
C VAL A 56 -0.84 27.42 -32.93
N ALA A 57 0.41 27.81 -32.77
CA ALA A 57 1.54 26.89 -32.73
C ALA A 57 1.86 26.44 -31.29
N LYS A 58 1.65 27.35 -30.32
CA LYS A 58 1.92 27.12 -28.90
C LYS A 58 0.96 27.91 -28.04
N ILE A 59 0.54 27.33 -26.92
CA ILE A 59 -0.32 27.99 -25.95
C ILE A 59 -0.05 27.47 -24.53
N HIS A 60 0.09 28.39 -23.59
CA HIS A 60 0.26 28.08 -22.17
C HIS A 60 -0.48 29.12 -21.32
N ILE A 61 -0.63 28.81 -20.04
CA ILE A 61 -1.21 29.74 -19.07
C ILE A 61 -0.36 31.01 -19.03
N LYS A 62 -1.02 32.17 -19.06
CA LYS A 62 -0.35 33.45 -18.87
C LYS A 62 0.30 33.45 -17.48
N PRO A 63 1.60 33.72 -17.36
CA PRO A 63 2.24 33.82 -16.06
C PRO A 63 1.51 34.88 -15.23
N LYS A 64 0.94 34.49 -14.09
CA LYS A 64 0.41 35.48 -13.14
C LYS A 64 1.58 36.39 -12.74
N PRO A 65 1.37 37.70 -12.56
CA PRO A 65 2.36 38.52 -11.87
C PRO A 65 2.69 37.81 -10.57
N ILE A 66 3.96 37.44 -10.38
CA ILE A 66 4.41 36.87 -9.11
C ILE A 66 4.24 38.01 -8.13
N ASP A 67 3.24 37.91 -7.24
CA ASP A 67 3.14 38.78 -6.09
C ASP A 67 4.52 38.72 -5.40
N PRO A 68 5.25 39.84 -5.27
CA PRO A 68 6.58 39.83 -4.66
C PRO A 68 6.56 39.22 -3.25
N ASP A 69 5.39 39.21 -2.60
CA ASP A 69 5.19 38.63 -1.28
C ASP A 69 4.90 37.11 -1.32
N GLN A 70 4.62 36.51 -2.47
CA GLN A 70 4.40 35.07 -2.60
C GLN A 70 5.69 34.30 -2.91
N ILE A 71 5.84 33.14 -2.28
CA ILE A 71 6.90 32.18 -2.60
C ILE A 71 6.34 31.21 -3.65
N PRO A 72 6.93 31.10 -4.85
CA PRO A 72 6.42 30.20 -5.88
C PRO A 72 6.71 28.72 -5.52
N VAL A 73 5.79 27.84 -5.89
CA VAL A 73 5.98 26.39 -5.79
C VAL A 73 6.95 25.92 -6.87
N THR A 74 8.03 25.26 -6.47
CA THR A 74 9.00 24.65 -7.40
C THR A 74 8.52 23.29 -7.91
N LYS A 75 8.00 22.45 -7.01
CA LYS A 75 7.49 21.13 -7.34
C LYS A 75 6.12 20.88 -6.70
N PRO A 76 5.12 20.41 -7.46
CA PRO A 76 3.82 20.04 -6.91
C PRO A 76 3.92 18.91 -5.87
N ALA A 77 3.00 18.89 -4.91
CA ALA A 77 2.96 17.89 -3.84
C ALA A 77 2.97 16.45 -4.37
N ARG A 78 2.16 16.16 -5.40
CA ARG A 78 2.07 14.84 -6.01
C ARG A 78 3.42 14.33 -6.51
N VAL A 79 4.15 15.15 -7.26
CA VAL A 79 5.45 14.78 -7.82
C VAL A 79 6.46 14.51 -6.71
N CYS A 80 6.49 15.33 -5.66
CA CYS A 80 7.37 15.11 -4.50
C CYS A 80 7.09 13.78 -3.80
N ILE A 81 5.81 13.40 -3.66
CA ILE A 81 5.38 12.14 -3.04
C ILE A 81 5.75 10.95 -3.94
N GLU A 82 5.50 11.06 -5.24
CA GLU A 82 5.85 10.02 -6.22
C GLU A 82 7.36 9.75 -6.25
N GLU A 83 8.20 10.80 -6.24
CA GLU A 83 9.66 10.68 -6.16
C GLU A 83 10.11 10.04 -4.85
N TYR A 84 9.48 10.39 -3.72
CA TYR A 84 9.83 9.85 -2.41
C TYR A 84 9.51 8.35 -2.27
N PHE A 85 8.42 7.89 -2.89
CA PHE A 85 7.99 6.49 -2.94
C PHE A 85 8.29 5.79 -4.28
N ALA A 86 9.25 6.30 -5.06
CA ALA A 86 9.54 5.78 -6.40
C ALA A 86 9.91 4.29 -6.39
N ARG A 87 10.72 3.87 -5.40
CA ARG A 87 11.14 2.47 -5.22
C ARG A 87 9.94 1.56 -4.93
N GLU A 88 9.08 1.96 -4.00
CA GLU A 88 7.88 1.22 -3.63
C GLU A 88 6.94 1.09 -4.83
N ASN A 89 6.72 2.19 -5.56
CA ASN A 89 5.92 2.19 -6.78
C ASN A 89 6.50 1.27 -7.86
N GLU A 90 7.82 1.26 -8.03
CA GLU A 90 8.49 0.40 -9.00
C GLU A 90 8.28 -1.08 -8.66
N ILE A 91 8.47 -1.47 -7.40
CA ILE A 91 8.24 -2.84 -6.92
C ILE A 91 6.79 -3.24 -7.20
N LEU A 92 5.82 -2.46 -6.74
CA LEU A 92 4.40 -2.77 -6.88
C LEU A 92 3.94 -2.80 -8.35
N SER A 93 4.58 -2.03 -9.23
CA SER A 93 4.25 -2.01 -10.65
C SER A 93 4.69 -3.30 -11.34
N ARG A 94 5.80 -3.91 -10.93
CA ARG A 94 6.27 -5.20 -11.47
C ARG A 94 5.32 -6.36 -11.18
N TYR A 95 4.48 -6.26 -10.15
CA TYR A 95 3.53 -7.30 -9.74
C TYR A 95 2.07 -6.97 -10.01
N LYS A 96 1.77 -5.88 -10.75
CA LYS A 96 0.41 -5.39 -10.94
C LYS A 96 -0.53 -6.44 -11.55
N ASP A 97 -0.05 -7.21 -12.52
CA ASP A 97 -0.86 -8.22 -13.22
C ASP A 97 -0.95 -9.54 -12.44
N TYR A 98 -0.03 -9.76 -11.49
CA TYR A 98 0.06 -11.00 -10.74
C TYR A 98 -1.02 -11.09 -9.65
N THR A 99 -1.43 -9.99 -9.04
CA THR A 99 -2.40 -10.02 -7.93
C THR A 99 -3.85 -10.21 -8.40
N ALA A 100 -4.15 -9.94 -9.67
CA ALA A 100 -5.50 -10.03 -10.21
C ALA A 100 -6.01 -11.50 -10.22
N GLY A 101 -7.15 -11.75 -9.56
CA GLY A 101 -7.82 -13.05 -9.56
C GLY A 101 -7.14 -14.17 -8.76
N HIS A 102 -6.08 -13.85 -8.00
CA HIS A 102 -5.42 -14.82 -7.14
C HIS A 102 -6.08 -14.90 -5.77
N LEU A 103 -5.97 -16.08 -5.15
CA LEU A 103 -6.40 -16.29 -3.78
C LEU A 103 -5.39 -15.62 -2.82
N SER A 104 -5.88 -15.24 -1.64
CA SER A 104 -5.11 -14.50 -0.66
C SER A 104 -5.09 -15.22 0.69
N LEU A 105 -4.04 -14.98 1.45
CA LEU A 105 -3.86 -15.45 2.81
C LEU A 105 -3.27 -14.30 3.61
N ASP A 106 -3.95 -13.82 4.67
CA ASP A 106 -3.48 -12.69 5.48
C ASP A 106 -2.06 -12.94 6.00
N PHE A 107 -1.08 -12.37 5.31
CA PHE A 107 0.31 -12.64 5.53
C PHE A 107 0.77 -12.05 6.85
N LEU A 108 0.34 -10.84 7.20
CA LEU A 108 0.79 -10.17 8.42
C LEU A 108 0.41 -10.99 9.67
N ARG A 109 -0.78 -11.60 9.68
CA ARG A 109 -1.22 -12.51 10.74
C ARG A 109 -0.54 -13.89 10.65
N MET A 110 -0.39 -14.44 9.44
CA MET A 110 0.13 -15.79 9.22
C MET A 110 1.66 -15.91 9.25
N ARG A 111 2.40 -14.83 8.99
CA ARG A 111 3.85 -14.79 8.74
C ARG A 111 4.66 -15.66 9.68
N ARG A 112 4.45 -15.49 10.99
CA ARG A 112 5.25 -16.19 12.00
C ARG A 112 5.02 -17.69 11.90
N PHE A 113 3.76 -18.09 11.80
CA PHE A 113 3.41 -19.51 11.74
C PHE A 113 3.78 -20.13 10.39
N LEU A 114 3.63 -19.42 9.26
CA LEU A 114 4.05 -19.89 7.94
C LEU A 114 5.52 -20.30 7.93
N PHE A 115 6.41 -19.48 8.48
CA PHE A 115 7.83 -19.80 8.53
C PHE A 115 8.16 -20.89 9.56
N THR A 116 7.42 -20.96 10.67
CA THR A 116 7.54 -22.09 11.62
C THR A 116 7.16 -23.41 10.93
N ALA A 117 5.99 -23.46 10.29
CA ALA A 117 5.52 -24.64 9.56
C ALA A 117 6.51 -25.06 8.47
N TYR A 118 7.03 -24.11 7.71
CA TYR A 118 8.08 -24.37 6.73
C TYR A 118 9.30 -25.05 7.34
N ASN A 119 9.86 -24.48 8.42
CA ASN A 119 11.08 -24.99 9.04
C ASN A 119 10.85 -26.39 9.64
N ASP A 120 9.73 -26.60 10.32
CA ASP A 120 9.38 -27.88 10.94
C ASP A 120 9.20 -28.98 9.88
N LEU A 121 8.48 -28.67 8.78
CA LEU A 121 8.28 -29.62 7.70
C LEU A 121 9.59 -29.97 6.98
N CYS A 122 10.44 -28.96 6.68
CA CYS A 122 11.73 -29.22 6.05
C CYS A 122 12.69 -29.98 6.97
N ALA A 123 12.57 -29.83 8.30
CA ALA A 123 13.31 -30.63 9.25
C ALA A 123 12.84 -32.09 9.30
N MET A 124 11.54 -32.36 9.09
CA MET A 124 10.99 -33.72 8.97
C MET A 124 11.37 -34.40 7.66
N ASP A 125 11.39 -33.65 6.56
CA ASP A 125 11.79 -34.15 5.24
C ASP A 125 12.44 -33.04 4.41
N PRO A 126 13.77 -33.07 4.25
CA PRO A 126 14.50 -32.09 3.44
C PRO A 126 14.03 -32.01 1.98
N ASN A 127 13.42 -33.07 1.42
CA ASN A 127 12.95 -33.08 0.04
C ASN A 127 11.70 -32.20 -0.19
N ILE A 128 11.08 -31.70 0.89
CA ILE A 128 9.98 -30.73 0.80
C ILE A 128 10.51 -29.40 0.24
N GLU A 129 11.72 -28.98 0.59
CA GLU A 129 12.33 -27.77 0.01
C GLU A 129 12.79 -28.07 -1.42
N ASN A 130 12.34 -27.26 -2.37
CA ASN A 130 12.87 -27.23 -3.73
C ASN A 130 13.13 -25.77 -4.15
N ASP A 131 13.74 -25.59 -5.33
CA ASP A 131 14.08 -24.24 -5.81
C ASP A 131 12.85 -23.32 -5.94
N VAL A 132 11.69 -23.86 -6.30
CA VAL A 132 10.44 -23.10 -6.41
C VAL A 132 10.02 -22.56 -5.04
N LEU A 133 9.92 -23.44 -4.04
CA LEU A 133 9.48 -23.07 -2.70
C LEU A 133 10.49 -22.13 -2.01
N LYS A 134 11.79 -22.36 -2.24
CA LYS A 134 12.87 -21.50 -1.74
C LYS A 134 12.82 -20.10 -2.36
N LYS A 135 12.55 -20.00 -3.67
CA LYS A 135 12.33 -18.71 -4.35
C LYS A 135 11.13 -17.97 -3.77
N LEU A 136 9.99 -18.64 -3.59
CA LEU A 136 8.80 -18.04 -2.98
C LEU A 136 9.08 -17.53 -1.56
N LYS A 137 9.76 -18.32 -0.73
CA LYS A 137 10.17 -17.90 0.63
C LYS A 137 11.02 -16.63 0.58
N ASN A 138 12.06 -16.62 -0.25
CA ASN A 138 12.97 -15.48 -0.37
C ASN A 138 12.27 -14.23 -0.90
N GLU A 139 11.37 -14.41 -1.86
CA GLU A 139 10.57 -13.34 -2.45
C GLU A 139 9.64 -12.71 -1.42
N ILE A 140 8.89 -13.50 -0.63
CA ILE A 140 8.04 -12.99 0.46
C ILE A 140 8.87 -12.25 1.51
N VAL A 141 10.01 -12.80 1.91
CA VAL A 141 10.90 -12.16 2.89
C VAL A 141 11.41 -10.82 2.36
N TYR A 142 11.77 -10.75 1.08
CA TYR A 142 12.18 -9.51 0.42
C TYR A 142 11.03 -8.49 0.41
N LEU A 143 9.86 -8.87 -0.11
CA LEU A 143 8.68 -7.99 -0.18
C LEU A 143 8.26 -7.47 1.19
N PHE A 144 8.34 -8.32 2.22
CA PHE A 144 8.01 -7.92 3.57
C PHE A 144 9.00 -6.90 4.13
N ARG A 145 10.30 -7.02 3.82
CA ARG A 145 11.30 -6.00 4.20
C ARG A 145 11.03 -4.66 3.52
N GLU A 146 10.64 -4.68 2.25
CA GLU A 146 10.26 -3.46 1.52
C GLU A 146 9.01 -2.83 2.13
N TYR A 147 8.01 -3.64 2.50
CA TYR A 147 6.83 -3.19 3.24
C TYR A 147 7.18 -2.60 4.62
N GLU A 148 8.08 -3.22 5.40
CA GLU A 148 8.53 -2.66 6.68
C GLU A 148 9.27 -1.34 6.50
N GLY A 149 10.05 -1.20 5.42
CA GLY A 149 10.70 0.05 5.04
C GLY A 149 9.67 1.14 4.73
N TYR A 150 8.66 0.79 3.94
CA TYR A 150 7.52 1.65 3.63
C TYR A 150 6.74 2.06 4.89
N ASP A 151 6.35 1.11 5.75
CA ASP A 151 5.54 1.37 6.94
C ASP A 151 6.26 2.36 7.87
N LYS A 152 7.57 2.17 8.09
CA LYS A 152 8.42 3.12 8.84
C LYS A 152 8.43 4.52 8.22
N LYS A 153 8.54 4.65 6.90
CA LYS A 153 8.47 5.95 6.21
C LYS A 153 7.14 6.66 6.41
N THR A 154 6.06 5.93 6.64
CA THR A 154 4.71 6.48 6.81
C THR A 154 4.26 6.65 8.27
N GLN A 155 5.03 6.15 9.23
CA GLN A 155 4.74 6.31 10.67
C GLN A 155 4.96 7.73 11.18
N TYR A 156 5.71 8.56 10.45
CA TYR A 156 5.94 9.94 10.85
C TYR A 156 4.65 10.77 10.80
N ALA A 157 4.55 11.74 11.71
CA ALA A 157 3.45 12.70 11.71
C ALA A 157 3.37 13.45 10.38
N LEU A 158 2.15 13.77 9.94
CA LEU A 158 1.91 14.44 8.65
C LEU A 158 2.71 15.75 8.48
N ASN A 159 2.87 16.51 9.56
CA ASN A 159 3.70 17.73 9.57
C ASN A 159 5.16 17.44 9.20
N TYR A 160 5.72 16.37 9.75
CA TYR A 160 7.09 15.96 9.45
C TYR A 160 7.21 15.47 7.99
N ALA A 161 6.22 14.70 7.52
CA ALA A 161 6.17 14.27 6.13
C ALA A 161 6.09 15.48 5.17
N PHE A 162 5.28 16.49 5.48
CA PHE A 162 5.20 17.73 4.72
C PHE A 162 6.54 18.45 4.65
N GLU A 163 7.26 18.56 5.77
CA GLU A 163 8.58 19.18 5.80
C GLU A 163 9.62 18.40 4.98
N MET A 164 9.71 17.09 5.19
CA MET A 164 10.74 16.25 4.58
C MET A 164 10.50 15.90 3.11
N ILE A 165 9.24 15.80 2.69
CA ILE A 165 8.87 15.36 1.33
C ILE A 165 8.57 16.56 0.45
N PHE A 166 7.79 17.52 0.96
CA PHE A 166 7.35 18.66 0.16
C PHE A 166 8.25 19.88 0.30
N LEU A 167 8.43 20.44 1.52
CA LEU A 167 9.17 21.69 1.71
C LEU A 167 10.65 21.54 1.37
N ALA A 168 11.27 20.41 1.70
CA ALA A 168 12.65 20.10 1.32
C ALA A 168 12.91 20.15 -0.20
N ARG A 169 11.86 20.09 -1.04
CA ARG A 169 11.93 20.16 -2.49
C ARG A 169 11.57 21.53 -3.08
N GLN A 170 11.21 22.50 -2.24
CA GLN A 170 10.86 23.85 -2.68
C GLN A 170 12.09 24.77 -2.62
N VAL A 171 12.64 25.10 -3.78
CA VAL A 171 13.91 25.84 -3.90
C VAL A 171 13.77 27.25 -3.33
N GLU A 172 12.76 28.00 -3.76
CA GLU A 172 12.56 29.39 -3.31
C GLU A 172 12.16 29.47 -1.83
N TYR A 173 11.40 28.49 -1.33
CA TYR A 173 11.09 28.38 0.10
C TYR A 173 12.36 28.23 0.95
N ASN A 174 13.26 27.31 0.55
CA ASN A 174 14.51 27.08 1.27
C ASN A 174 15.46 28.27 1.15
N ARG A 175 15.43 28.99 0.02
CA ARG A 175 16.18 30.24 -0.15
C ARG A 175 15.70 31.33 0.80
N THR A 176 14.38 31.52 0.92
CA THR A 176 13.81 32.46 1.90
C THR A 176 14.18 32.06 3.33
N LEU A 177 14.17 30.76 3.64
CA LEU A 177 14.55 30.25 4.95
C LEU A 177 16.03 30.56 5.28
N ALA A 178 16.94 30.35 4.32
CA ALA A 178 18.35 30.72 4.48
C ALA A 178 18.54 32.24 4.64
N ASN A 179 17.85 33.05 3.83
CA ASN A 179 17.89 34.51 3.97
C ASN A 179 17.40 34.97 5.37
N LEU A 180 16.41 34.30 5.94
CA LEU A 180 15.89 34.59 7.28
C LEU A 180 16.97 34.34 8.34
N GLU A 181 17.72 33.24 8.24
CA GLU A 181 18.85 32.94 9.13
C GLU A 181 19.97 34.01 9.01
N GLU A 182 20.26 34.47 7.79
CA GLU A 182 21.22 35.57 7.56
C GLU A 182 20.76 36.88 8.21
N ILE A 183 19.48 37.24 8.07
CA ILE A 183 18.88 38.41 8.73
C ILE A 183 19.02 38.30 10.24
N GLN A 184 18.71 37.14 10.82
CA GLN A 184 18.82 36.91 12.27
C GLN A 184 20.27 37.07 12.76
N SER A 185 21.23 36.51 12.04
CA SER A 185 22.66 36.63 12.36
C SER A 185 23.14 38.08 12.26
N SER A 186 22.77 38.77 11.17
CA SER A 186 23.06 40.18 10.94
C SER A 186 22.49 41.08 12.04
N LEU A 187 21.26 40.81 12.46
CA LEU A 187 20.55 41.53 13.52
C LEU A 187 21.21 41.33 14.88
N ALA A 188 21.61 40.10 15.22
CA ALA A 188 22.35 39.81 16.45
C ALA A 188 23.69 40.57 16.49
N ASN A 189 24.42 40.60 15.37
CA ASN A 189 25.68 41.34 15.25
C ASN A 189 25.48 42.85 15.39
N ALA A 190 24.47 43.41 14.72
CA ALA A 190 24.16 44.84 14.81
C ALA A 190 23.73 45.24 16.24
N GLN A 191 22.96 44.39 16.94
CA GLN A 191 22.60 44.61 18.33
C GLN A 191 23.81 44.60 19.25
N ALA A 192 24.74 43.65 19.08
CA ALA A 192 25.98 43.61 19.85
C ALA A 192 26.82 44.89 19.64
N GLN A 193 26.97 45.33 18.39
CA GLN A 193 27.67 46.58 18.06
C GLN A 193 26.97 47.81 18.66
N THR A 194 25.64 47.84 18.65
CA THR A 194 24.84 48.94 19.23
C THR A 194 25.06 49.05 20.74
N ASN A 195 25.11 47.91 21.44
CA ASN A 195 25.33 47.88 22.88
C ASN A 195 26.71 48.38 23.28
N VAL A 196 27.74 48.05 22.49
CA VAL A 196 29.10 48.56 22.71
C VAL A 196 29.17 50.06 22.41
N LEU A 197 28.64 50.47 21.25
CA LEU A 197 28.70 51.87 20.81
C LEU A 197 27.88 52.80 21.70
N SER A 198 26.76 52.37 22.26
CA SER A 198 25.96 53.18 23.19
C SER A 198 26.72 53.50 24.47
N GLY A 199 27.44 52.52 25.03
CA GLY A 199 28.31 52.71 26.20
C GLY A 199 29.45 53.69 25.91
N SER A 200 30.19 53.45 24.82
CA SER A 200 31.29 54.34 24.41
C SER A 200 30.82 55.76 24.07
N LEU A 201 29.66 55.89 23.43
CA LEU A 201 29.08 57.19 23.12
C LEU A 201 28.68 57.95 24.40
N ALA A 202 28.03 57.29 25.36
CA ALA A 202 27.65 57.91 26.62
C ALA A 202 28.87 58.39 27.43
N GLU A 203 29.95 57.61 27.43
CA GLU A 203 31.22 57.99 28.03
C GLU A 203 31.85 59.20 27.32
N ALA A 204 31.92 59.17 25.99
CA ALA A 204 32.49 60.24 25.19
C ALA A 204 31.69 61.55 25.30
N GLU A 205 30.36 61.48 25.34
CA GLU A 205 29.48 62.65 25.57
C GLU A 205 29.69 63.24 26.96
N LYS A 206 29.81 62.40 27.99
CA LYS A 206 30.09 62.82 29.36
C LYS A 206 31.48 63.47 29.47
N ALA A 207 32.48 62.93 28.77
CA ALA A 207 33.81 63.49 28.71
C ALA A 207 33.83 64.86 28.01
N LEU A 208 33.16 64.97 26.85
CA LEU A 208 33.02 66.24 26.11
C LEU A 208 32.30 67.32 26.92
N GLY A 209 31.26 66.94 27.69
CA GLY A 209 30.50 67.87 28.52
C GLY A 209 31.26 68.44 29.72
N LYS A 210 32.35 67.79 30.15
CA LYS A 210 33.22 68.21 31.27
C LYS A 210 34.40 69.07 30.85
N ARG A 211 34.56 69.36 29.54
CA ARG A 211 35.66 70.15 29.02
C ARG A 211 35.38 71.66 29.14
N ASP A 212 36.35 72.39 29.65
CA ASP A 212 36.29 73.85 29.84
C ASP A 212 36.87 74.63 28.65
N ASP A 213 37.60 73.97 27.75
CA ASP A 213 38.33 74.56 26.61
C ASP A 213 37.44 74.78 25.37
N LYS A 214 36.21 75.26 25.58
CA LYS A 214 35.23 75.50 24.50
C LYS A 214 35.79 76.48 23.47
N GLY A 215 36.02 75.99 22.25
CA GLY A 215 36.55 76.77 21.13
C GLY A 215 38.01 76.47 20.75
N SER A 216 38.69 75.59 21.48
CA SER A 216 40.01 75.08 21.08
C SER A 216 39.91 74.17 19.83
N LYS A 217 41.01 74.01 19.08
CA LYS A 217 41.09 73.04 17.97
C LYS A 217 40.85 71.61 18.45
N GLU A 218 41.40 71.25 19.61
CA GLU A 218 41.26 69.92 20.21
C GLU A 218 39.80 69.64 20.63
N TYR A 219 39.09 70.63 21.17
CA TYR A 219 37.66 70.52 21.46
C TYR A 219 36.86 70.24 20.19
N ALA A 220 37.14 70.95 19.10
CA ALA A 220 36.45 70.77 17.82
C ALA A 220 36.69 69.39 17.19
N GLU A 221 37.90 68.82 17.34
CA GLU A 221 38.21 67.47 16.87
C GLU A 221 37.43 66.40 17.65
N VAL A 222 37.39 66.50 18.98
CA VAL A 222 36.65 65.55 19.83
C VAL A 222 35.14 65.69 19.64
N GLU A 223 34.63 66.91 19.45
CA GLU A 223 33.23 67.14 19.09
C GLU A 223 32.87 66.47 17.75
N LYS A 224 33.78 66.54 16.76
CA LYS A 224 33.61 65.88 15.45
C LYS A 224 33.58 64.36 15.59
N GLU A 225 34.41 63.77 16.45
CA GLU A 225 34.40 62.33 16.73
C GLU A 225 33.10 61.89 17.40
N VAL A 226 32.64 62.61 18.43
CA VAL A 226 31.37 62.33 19.11
C VAL A 226 30.18 62.45 18.14
N LYS A 227 30.16 63.48 17.28
CA LYS A 227 29.15 63.59 16.21
C LYS A 227 29.22 62.41 15.23
N GLY A 228 30.42 61.94 14.88
CA GLY A 228 30.63 60.75 14.06
C GLY A 228 30.09 59.48 14.73
N MET A 229 30.31 59.30 16.03
CA MET A 229 29.76 58.19 16.81
C MET A 229 28.23 58.24 16.88
N ARG A 230 27.64 59.42 17.13
CA ARG A 230 26.17 59.60 17.09
C ARG A 230 25.59 59.19 15.75
N LYS A 231 26.19 59.64 14.65
CA LYS A 231 25.74 59.28 13.30
C LYS A 231 25.76 57.76 13.10
N ARG A 232 26.88 57.10 13.40
CA ARG A 232 27.00 55.63 13.31
C ARG A 232 25.98 54.90 14.17
N TYR A 233 25.72 55.41 15.37
CA TYR A 233 24.72 54.86 16.28
C TYR A 233 23.31 54.93 15.70
N VAL A 234 22.92 56.10 15.17
CA VAL A 234 21.61 56.29 14.51
C VAL A 234 21.49 55.41 13.26
N ASP A 235 22.54 55.34 12.42
CA ASP A 235 22.56 54.48 11.23
C ASP A 235 22.37 52.99 11.60
N LEU A 236 23.00 52.55 12.70
CA LEU A 236 22.88 51.19 13.20
C LEU A 236 21.48 50.90 13.78
N LEU A 237 20.88 51.86 14.49
CA LEU A 237 19.48 51.76 14.95
C LEU A 237 18.51 51.66 13.77
N ASN A 238 18.69 52.47 12.72
CA ASN A 238 17.89 52.40 11.51
C ASN A 238 18.07 51.06 10.81
N PHE A 239 19.30 50.56 10.70
CA PHE A 239 19.59 49.23 10.16
C PHE A 239 18.87 48.12 10.94
N ILE A 240 18.93 48.15 12.28
CA ILE A 240 18.21 47.18 13.13
C ILE A 240 16.70 47.26 12.90
N GLY A 241 16.14 48.47 12.78
CA GLY A 241 14.73 48.67 12.45
C GLY A 241 14.35 47.97 11.14
N ASN A 242 15.08 48.27 10.07
CA ASN A 242 14.84 47.66 8.75
C ASN A 242 14.99 46.13 8.77
N GLN A 243 15.99 45.59 9.48
CA GLN A 243 16.19 44.15 9.59
C GLN A 243 15.08 43.48 10.40
N LYS A 244 14.54 44.12 11.44
CA LYS A 244 13.37 43.62 12.18
C LYS A 244 12.13 43.57 11.29
N ASP A 245 11.88 44.61 10.50
CA ASP A 245 10.75 44.66 9.58
C ASP A 245 10.87 43.59 8.49
N ALA A 246 12.07 43.41 7.93
CA ALA A 246 12.36 42.34 6.98
C ALA A 246 12.15 40.95 7.60
N LEU A 247 12.60 40.74 8.85
CA LEU A 247 12.40 39.47 9.57
C LEU A 247 10.92 39.15 9.75
N VAL A 248 10.09 40.13 10.12
CA VAL A 248 8.65 39.97 10.27
C VAL A 248 8.01 39.60 8.94
N SER A 249 8.37 40.31 7.87
CA SER A 249 7.87 40.05 6.51
C SER A 249 8.21 38.63 6.04
N GLU A 250 9.49 38.25 6.06
CA GLU A 250 9.93 36.94 5.57
C GLU A 250 9.37 35.78 6.42
N THR A 251 9.25 35.97 7.74
CA THR A 251 8.59 34.99 8.62
C THR A 251 7.12 34.79 8.23
N ALA A 252 6.40 35.88 7.94
CA ALA A 252 5.01 35.82 7.50
C ALA A 252 4.87 35.12 6.14
N ARG A 253 5.78 35.39 5.19
CA ARG A 253 5.81 34.72 3.87
C ARG A 253 6.00 33.21 4.00
N LEU A 254 6.96 32.77 4.81
CA LEU A 254 7.19 31.34 5.07
C LEU A 254 5.97 30.67 5.71
N LYS A 255 5.36 31.33 6.70
CA LYS A 255 4.17 30.82 7.39
C LYS A 255 3.00 30.67 6.43
N ARG A 256 2.73 31.69 5.64
CA ARG A 256 1.67 31.68 4.63
C ARG A 256 1.86 30.56 3.61
N PHE A 257 3.09 30.38 3.10
CA PHE A 257 3.41 29.28 2.19
C PHE A 257 3.12 27.91 2.81
N LYS A 258 3.52 27.69 4.08
CA LYS A 258 3.20 26.44 4.79
C LYS A 258 1.68 26.24 4.89
N GLU A 259 0.94 27.24 5.33
CA GLU A 259 -0.52 27.15 5.55
C GLU A 259 -1.29 26.90 4.24
N GLU A 260 -0.91 27.58 3.16
CA GLU A 260 -1.55 27.44 1.84
C GLU A 260 -1.35 26.05 1.25
N HIS A 261 -0.16 25.46 1.41
CA HIS A 261 0.19 24.19 0.75
C HIS A 261 0.04 22.95 1.62
N PHE A 262 -0.08 23.09 2.94
CA PHE A 262 -0.21 21.94 3.84
C PHE A 262 -1.47 21.10 3.54
N ASN A 263 -2.62 21.75 3.38
CA ASN A 263 -3.88 21.04 3.10
C ASN A 263 -3.86 20.36 1.73
N ALA A 264 -3.28 21.02 0.72
CA ALA A 264 -3.10 20.45 -0.61
C ALA A 264 -2.20 19.21 -0.56
N PHE A 265 -1.07 19.28 0.15
CA PHE A 265 -0.21 18.12 0.37
C PHE A 265 -0.93 16.98 1.10
N SER A 266 -1.60 17.28 2.21
CA SER A 266 -2.35 16.31 3.01
C SER A 266 -3.38 15.53 2.19
N SER A 267 -4.13 16.25 1.34
CA SER A 267 -5.17 15.70 0.48
C SER A 267 -4.66 14.70 -0.56
N VAL A 268 -3.36 14.77 -0.89
CA VAL A 268 -2.70 13.87 -1.84
C VAL A 268 -1.90 12.78 -1.12
N TYR A 269 -1.17 13.14 -0.06
CA TYR A 269 -0.30 12.24 0.69
C TYR A 269 -1.07 11.10 1.35
N THR A 270 -2.19 11.43 2.03
CA THR A 270 -2.93 10.42 2.79
C THR A 270 -3.52 9.34 1.88
N PRO A 271 -4.26 9.68 0.80
CA PRO A 271 -4.76 8.66 -0.13
C PRO A 271 -3.65 7.85 -0.80
N MET A 272 -2.57 8.49 -1.26
CA MET A 272 -1.48 7.79 -1.95
C MET A 272 -0.76 6.79 -1.04
N THR A 273 -0.52 7.15 0.22
CA THR A 273 0.09 6.22 1.18
C THR A 273 -0.89 5.09 1.54
N THR A 274 -2.16 5.37 1.77
CA THR A 274 -3.16 4.30 1.97
C THR A 274 -3.20 3.33 0.79
N GLU A 275 -3.22 3.83 -0.45
CA GLU A 275 -3.20 2.99 -1.66
C GLU A 275 -1.94 2.13 -1.75
N LEU A 276 -0.75 2.71 -1.50
CA LEU A 276 0.52 1.97 -1.49
C LEU A 276 0.49 0.84 -0.45
N LYS A 277 -0.04 1.11 0.74
CA LYS A 277 -0.17 0.13 1.82
C LYS A 277 -1.05 -1.04 1.40
N GLU A 278 -2.24 -0.76 0.87
CA GLU A 278 -3.19 -1.76 0.42
C GLU A 278 -2.61 -2.63 -0.70
N ARG A 279 -1.89 -2.03 -1.65
CA ARG A 279 -1.22 -2.75 -2.74
C ARG A 279 -0.12 -3.68 -2.22
N PHE A 280 0.68 -3.24 -1.24
CA PHE A 280 1.69 -4.09 -0.60
C PHE A 280 1.06 -5.25 0.16
N ILE A 281 0.03 -4.99 0.97
CA ILE A 281 -0.66 -6.05 1.74
C ILE A 281 -1.25 -7.07 0.78
N THR A 282 -1.94 -6.62 -0.27
CA THR A 282 -2.50 -7.51 -1.31
C THR A 282 -1.41 -8.39 -1.93
N LEU A 283 -0.28 -7.80 -2.32
CA LEU A 283 0.83 -8.55 -2.90
C LEU A 283 1.41 -9.59 -1.93
N LEU A 284 1.61 -9.21 -0.67
CA LEU A 284 2.10 -10.10 0.38
C LEU A 284 1.13 -11.25 0.63
N ASP A 285 -0.17 -10.97 0.68
CA ASP A 285 -1.20 -11.97 0.95
C ASP A 285 -1.33 -12.97 -0.20
N THR A 286 -1.25 -12.51 -1.46
CA THR A 286 -1.22 -13.39 -2.63
C THR A 286 0.01 -14.29 -2.61
N LYS A 287 1.20 -13.72 -2.38
CA LYS A 287 2.45 -14.50 -2.32
C LYS A 287 2.43 -15.50 -1.16
N ALA A 288 1.88 -15.11 -0.01
CA ALA A 288 1.73 -15.97 1.15
C ALA A 288 0.81 -17.16 0.85
N TYR A 289 -0.29 -16.95 0.13
CA TYR A 289 -1.17 -18.03 -0.31
C TYR A 289 -0.44 -19.03 -1.21
N ASP A 290 0.32 -18.54 -2.21
CA ASP A 290 1.09 -19.40 -3.11
C ASP A 290 2.16 -20.19 -2.37
N PHE A 291 2.85 -19.56 -1.41
CA PHE A 291 3.85 -20.21 -0.58
C PHE A 291 3.24 -21.29 0.31
N ASP A 292 2.15 -20.98 1.03
CA ASP A 292 1.44 -21.93 1.88
C ASP A 292 0.93 -23.13 1.07
N THR A 293 0.26 -22.85 -0.05
CA THR A 293 -0.29 -23.87 -0.94
C THR A 293 0.80 -24.77 -1.50
N THR A 294 1.93 -24.19 -1.93
CA THR A 294 3.06 -24.96 -2.48
C THR A 294 3.72 -25.81 -1.40
N LEU A 295 3.94 -25.26 -0.20
CA LEU A 295 4.50 -25.98 0.94
C LEU A 295 3.66 -27.19 1.29
N TRP A 296 2.35 -27.00 1.50
CA TRP A 296 1.44 -28.07 1.91
C TRP A 296 1.16 -29.07 0.79
N THR A 297 1.15 -28.64 -0.46
CA THR A 297 1.06 -29.55 -1.62
C THR A 297 2.27 -30.47 -1.69
N ARG A 298 3.46 -30.02 -1.32
CA ARG A 298 4.65 -30.91 -1.25
C ARG A 298 4.61 -31.78 0.00
N ALA A 299 4.28 -31.20 1.15
CA ALA A 299 4.20 -31.90 2.42
C ALA A 299 3.21 -33.07 2.38
N LYS A 300 2.04 -32.92 1.75
CA LYS A 300 1.05 -34.00 1.62
C LYS A 300 1.51 -35.19 0.77
N HIS A 301 2.62 -35.08 0.03
CA HIS A 301 3.21 -36.20 -0.71
C HIS A 301 4.41 -36.82 0.01
N SER A 302 4.96 -36.18 1.05
CA SER A 302 6.04 -36.73 1.86
C SER A 302 5.54 -37.86 2.76
N GLN A 303 6.20 -39.02 2.68
CA GLN A 303 5.88 -40.16 3.54
C GLN A 303 6.20 -39.87 5.02
N ASN A 304 7.27 -39.13 5.29
CA ASN A 304 7.64 -38.74 6.64
C ASN A 304 6.57 -37.86 7.27
N VAL A 305 6.05 -36.87 6.53
CA VAL A 305 4.96 -36.01 7.01
C VAL A 305 3.68 -36.80 7.22
N LYS A 306 3.30 -37.67 6.28
CA LYS A 306 2.12 -38.55 6.45
C LYS A 306 2.24 -39.41 7.71
N HIS A 307 3.40 -40.01 7.91
CA HIS A 307 3.66 -40.85 9.08
C HIS A 307 3.62 -40.04 10.38
N PHE A 308 4.20 -38.84 10.38
CA PHE A 308 4.12 -37.91 11.52
C PHE A 308 2.67 -37.56 11.87
N PHE A 309 1.85 -37.15 10.90
CA PHE A 309 0.43 -36.82 11.16
C PHE A 309 -0.34 -38.04 11.69
N ARG A 310 -0.04 -39.25 11.21
CA ARG A 310 -0.68 -40.50 11.68
C ARG A 310 -0.25 -40.85 13.11
N ASN A 311 1.04 -40.82 13.41
CA ASN A 311 1.59 -41.17 14.72
C ASN A 311 1.19 -40.16 15.80
N SER A 312 1.20 -38.87 15.45
CA SER A 312 0.82 -37.77 16.34
C SER A 312 -0.71 -37.61 16.45
N ARG A 313 -1.50 -38.48 15.81
CA ARG A 313 -2.96 -38.46 15.78
C ARG A 313 -3.52 -37.07 15.43
N ILE A 314 -2.94 -36.47 14.40
CA ILE A 314 -3.36 -35.17 13.90
C ILE A 314 -4.54 -35.40 12.95
N GLU A 315 -5.72 -35.01 13.41
CA GLU A 315 -6.97 -35.04 12.64
C GLU A 315 -7.08 -33.77 11.78
N GLY A 316 -7.44 -33.92 10.51
CA GLY A 316 -7.60 -32.81 9.56
C GLY A 316 -6.67 -32.86 8.35
N SER A 317 -6.87 -31.90 7.44
CA SER A 317 -6.11 -31.81 6.18
C SER A 317 -4.64 -31.47 6.39
N PHE A 318 -3.83 -31.69 5.35
CA PHE A 318 -2.43 -31.20 5.33
C PHE A 318 -2.44 -29.70 5.03
N SER A 319 -2.68 -28.88 6.06
CA SER A 319 -2.79 -27.43 5.93
C SER A 319 -2.26 -26.71 7.16
N SER A 320 -1.95 -25.42 7.00
CA SER A 320 -1.51 -24.57 8.10
C SER A 320 -2.53 -24.51 9.23
N LYS A 321 -3.83 -24.50 8.94
CA LYS A 321 -4.90 -24.53 9.95
C LYS A 321 -4.79 -25.77 10.85
N THR A 322 -4.71 -26.95 10.24
CA THR A 322 -4.63 -28.22 10.98
C THR A 322 -3.33 -28.31 11.78
N PHE A 323 -2.21 -27.92 11.17
CA PHE A 323 -0.92 -27.97 11.83
C PHE A 323 -0.83 -26.98 13.00
N LEU A 324 -1.43 -25.79 12.85
CA LEU A 324 -1.54 -24.81 13.93
C LEU A 324 -2.38 -25.35 15.08
N ARG A 325 -3.53 -25.97 14.79
CA ARG A 325 -4.38 -26.62 15.81
C ARG A 325 -3.61 -27.66 16.60
N TYR A 326 -2.83 -28.50 15.92
CA TYR A 326 -1.94 -29.47 16.57
C TYR A 326 -0.87 -28.77 17.43
N PHE A 327 -0.18 -27.78 16.87
CA PHE A 327 0.87 -27.03 17.56
C PHE A 327 0.36 -26.39 18.87
N LEU A 328 -0.89 -25.93 18.89
CA LEU A 328 -1.52 -25.31 20.05
C LEU A 328 -2.10 -26.30 21.06
N ARG A 329 -2.39 -27.54 20.67
CA ARG A 329 -3.03 -28.55 21.53
C ARG A 329 -2.22 -28.85 22.80
N GLY A 330 -0.89 -28.75 22.73
CA GLY A 330 0.01 -29.02 23.85
C GLY A 330 0.31 -27.82 24.74
N LEU A 331 -0.24 -26.63 24.45
CA LEU A 331 0.09 -25.40 25.19
C LEU A 331 -0.92 -25.13 26.31
N ASP A 332 -0.41 -24.87 27.51
CA ASP A 332 -1.21 -24.47 28.66
C ASP A 332 -1.67 -23.01 28.52
N LYS A 333 -2.99 -22.81 28.33
CA LYS A 333 -3.63 -21.50 28.16
C LYS A 333 -3.35 -20.51 29.31
N SER A 334 -3.12 -21.03 30.52
CA SER A 334 -2.89 -20.21 31.72
C SER A 334 -1.47 -19.64 31.80
N LYS A 335 -0.51 -20.22 31.07
CA LYS A 335 0.91 -19.82 31.07
C LYS A 335 1.37 -19.20 29.75
N LEU A 336 0.43 -18.79 28.89
CA LEU A 336 0.75 -18.28 27.56
C LEU A 336 1.35 -16.88 27.62
N SER A 337 2.47 -16.73 26.92
CA SER A 337 2.98 -15.42 26.52
C SER A 337 1.99 -14.70 25.59
N ALA A 338 2.09 -13.37 25.49
CA ALA A 338 1.29 -12.58 24.54
C ALA A 338 1.41 -13.12 23.11
N ARG A 339 2.64 -13.50 22.69
CA ARG A 339 2.90 -14.12 21.40
C ARG A 339 2.13 -15.43 21.21
N SER A 340 2.06 -16.27 22.23
CA SER A 340 1.35 -17.55 22.13
C SER A 340 -0.17 -17.34 22.06
N LYS A 341 -0.70 -16.27 22.68
CA LYS A 341 -2.12 -15.89 22.55
C LYS A 341 -2.49 -15.48 21.12
N GLU A 342 -1.63 -14.73 20.43
CA GLU A 342 -1.84 -14.36 19.02
C GLU A 342 -2.04 -15.56 18.10
N LEU A 343 -1.45 -16.73 18.42
CA LEU A 343 -1.65 -17.95 17.63
C LEU A 343 -3.04 -18.57 17.83
N PHE A 344 -3.64 -18.43 19.01
CA PHE A 344 -5.02 -18.84 19.24
C PHE A 344 -5.99 -17.94 18.49
N ASP A 345 -5.73 -16.62 18.48
CA ASP A 345 -6.50 -15.66 17.68
C ASP A 345 -6.36 -15.97 16.18
N LEU A 346 -5.15 -16.31 15.74
CA LEU A 346 -4.88 -16.78 14.38
C LEU A 346 -5.68 -18.05 14.04
N LEU A 347 -5.70 -19.04 14.92
CA LEU A 347 -6.47 -20.26 14.71
C LEU A 347 -7.97 -19.97 14.59
N ALA A 348 -8.51 -19.15 15.49
CA ALA A 348 -9.92 -18.74 15.43
C ALA A 348 -10.25 -17.99 14.13
N TYR A 349 -9.34 -17.12 13.67
CA TYR A 349 -9.44 -16.44 12.39
C TYR A 349 -9.45 -17.43 11.21
N LEU A 350 -8.56 -18.43 11.20
CA LEU A 350 -8.52 -19.43 10.14
C LEU A 350 -9.76 -20.33 10.10
N GLU A 351 -10.27 -20.74 11.27
CA GLU A 351 -11.46 -21.60 11.39
C GLU A 351 -12.77 -20.89 11.02
N THR A 352 -12.80 -19.56 11.09
CA THR A 352 -13.95 -18.74 10.68
C THR A 352 -13.87 -18.33 9.21
N THR A 353 -12.67 -18.03 8.70
CA THR A 353 -12.47 -17.45 7.36
C THR A 353 -12.39 -18.51 6.26
N TYR A 354 -11.79 -19.68 6.51
CA TYR A 354 -11.49 -20.69 5.48
C TYR A 354 -12.25 -22.00 5.71
N ARG A 355 -13.57 -21.95 5.53
CA ARG A 355 -14.44 -23.14 5.60
C ARG A 355 -14.69 -23.68 4.19
N LYS A 356 -14.30 -24.94 3.98
CA LYS A 356 -14.65 -25.68 2.77
C LYS A 356 -16.07 -26.25 2.87
N SER A 357 -16.77 -26.29 1.75
CA SER A 357 -18.08 -26.93 1.64
C SER A 357 -17.96 -28.33 1.05
N LEU A 358 -18.71 -29.26 1.63
CA LEU A 358 -18.73 -30.66 1.21
C LEU A 358 -20.18 -31.12 1.07
N LEU A 359 -20.50 -31.77 -0.05
CA LEU A 359 -21.79 -32.37 -0.30
C LEU A 359 -21.69 -33.90 -0.25
N ILE A 360 -22.57 -34.55 0.51
CA ILE A 360 -22.73 -36.01 0.52
C ILE A 360 -24.01 -36.36 -0.23
N VAL A 361 -23.89 -37.08 -1.35
CA VAL A 361 -25.00 -37.56 -2.16
C VAL A 361 -25.04 -39.09 -2.08
N ARG A 362 -25.94 -39.65 -1.27
CA ARG A 362 -26.04 -41.11 -1.11
C ARG A 362 -27.50 -41.56 -1.07
N GLU A 363 -27.76 -42.78 -1.49
CA GLU A 363 -29.13 -43.28 -1.65
C GLU A 363 -29.91 -43.38 -0.33
N THR A 364 -29.24 -43.75 0.77
CA THR A 364 -29.92 -43.99 2.06
C THR A 364 -29.46 -43.02 3.16
N GLN A 365 -30.40 -42.59 4.00
CA GLN A 365 -30.12 -41.69 5.13
C GLN A 365 -29.14 -42.28 6.14
N VAL A 366 -29.17 -43.60 6.35
CA VAL A 366 -28.21 -44.30 7.22
C VAL A 366 -26.78 -44.12 6.73
N ASN A 367 -26.59 -44.27 5.41
CA ASN A 367 -25.30 -44.10 4.76
C ASN A 367 -24.81 -42.64 4.81
N ILE A 368 -25.71 -41.68 4.60
CA ILE A 368 -25.43 -40.25 4.74
C ILE A 368 -24.92 -39.93 6.15
N LEU A 369 -25.65 -40.34 7.19
CA LEU A 369 -25.28 -40.07 8.58
C LEU A 369 -23.94 -40.71 8.96
N LYS A 370 -23.70 -41.95 8.52
CA LYS A 370 -22.43 -42.66 8.74
C LYS A 370 -21.25 -41.89 8.15
N TYR A 371 -21.36 -41.47 6.89
CA TYR A 371 -20.29 -40.75 6.20
C TYR A 371 -20.08 -39.35 6.78
N ARG A 372 -21.16 -38.67 7.13
CA ARG A 372 -21.11 -37.37 7.82
C ARG A 372 -20.31 -37.45 9.11
N GLN A 373 -20.60 -38.42 9.98
CA GLN A 373 -19.85 -38.59 11.23
C GLN A 373 -18.35 -38.86 11.01
N VAL A 374 -18.00 -39.62 9.98
CA VAL A 374 -16.58 -39.87 9.63
C VAL A 374 -15.92 -38.58 9.14
N ILE A 375 -16.59 -37.83 8.26
CA ILE A 375 -16.06 -36.58 7.70
C ILE A 375 -15.93 -35.48 8.75
N GLU A 376 -16.90 -35.35 9.68
CA GLU A 376 -16.83 -34.38 10.78
C GLU A 376 -15.67 -34.67 11.75
N LYS A 377 -15.26 -35.95 11.87
CA LYS A 377 -14.04 -36.33 12.60
C LYS A 377 -12.75 -35.99 11.84
N ILE A 378 -12.81 -35.83 10.52
CA ILE A 378 -11.65 -35.39 9.73
C ILE A 378 -11.45 -33.90 9.95
N ASP A 379 -12.46 -33.07 9.65
CA ASP A 379 -12.41 -31.64 9.90
C ASP A 379 -13.81 -31.14 10.31
N SER A 380 -13.94 -30.77 11.58
CA SER A 380 -15.20 -30.28 12.16
C SER A 380 -15.60 -28.90 11.65
N SER A 381 -14.71 -28.19 10.94
CA SER A 381 -15.01 -26.86 10.38
C SER A 381 -15.66 -26.90 8.99
N LEU A 382 -15.90 -28.09 8.43
CA LEU A 382 -16.54 -28.25 7.12
C LEU A 382 -18.02 -27.89 7.14
N LEU A 383 -18.45 -27.22 6.07
CA LEU A 383 -19.87 -26.97 5.81
C LEU A 383 -20.43 -28.17 5.04
N ILE A 384 -20.97 -29.14 5.77
CA ILE A 384 -21.49 -30.38 5.19
C ILE A 384 -22.97 -30.23 4.84
N SER A 385 -23.28 -30.36 3.55
CA SER A 385 -24.62 -30.53 3.02
C SER A 385 -24.85 -31.98 2.60
N THR A 386 -26.11 -32.40 2.53
CA THR A 386 -26.47 -33.79 2.22
C THR A 386 -27.68 -33.82 1.31
N ASP A 387 -27.69 -34.74 0.36
CA ASP A 387 -28.83 -35.00 -0.53
C ASP A 387 -28.94 -36.50 -0.82
N SER A 388 -30.15 -36.97 -1.12
CA SER A 388 -30.41 -38.35 -1.56
C SER A 388 -30.80 -38.44 -3.03
N ASP A 389 -31.14 -37.32 -3.67
CA ASP A 389 -31.48 -37.22 -5.09
C ASP A 389 -30.35 -36.54 -5.87
N PRO A 390 -29.66 -37.27 -6.77
CA PRO A 390 -28.60 -36.71 -7.62
C PRO A 390 -29.03 -35.52 -8.47
N ILE A 391 -30.31 -35.41 -8.86
CA ILE A 391 -30.79 -34.31 -9.69
C ILE A 391 -30.91 -33.03 -8.87
N ASN A 392 -31.44 -33.12 -7.65
CA ASN A 392 -31.51 -31.99 -6.72
C ASN A 392 -30.12 -31.58 -6.26
N ALA A 393 -29.26 -32.55 -5.94
CA ALA A 393 -27.86 -32.33 -5.65
C ALA A 393 -27.16 -31.54 -6.77
N LEU A 394 -27.34 -31.94 -8.03
CA LEU A 394 -26.72 -31.25 -9.18
C LEU A 394 -27.19 -29.80 -9.28
N LYS A 395 -28.51 -29.55 -9.17
CA LYS A 395 -29.06 -28.19 -9.18
C LYS A 395 -28.47 -27.34 -8.05
N ASN A 396 -28.36 -27.91 -6.85
CA ASN A 396 -27.82 -27.22 -5.69
C ASN A 396 -26.36 -26.84 -5.88
N VAL A 397 -25.50 -27.77 -6.32
CA VAL A 397 -24.06 -27.47 -6.53
C VAL A 397 -23.82 -26.45 -7.64
N LEU A 398 -24.69 -26.41 -8.66
CA LEU A 398 -24.60 -25.39 -9.72
C LEU A 398 -25.04 -23.99 -9.27
N GLN A 399 -25.82 -23.89 -8.20
CA GLN A 399 -26.23 -22.63 -7.57
C GLN A 399 -25.29 -22.24 -6.43
N ASN A 400 -24.81 -23.23 -5.67
CA ASN A 400 -23.96 -23.10 -4.49
C ASN A 400 -22.69 -23.93 -4.73
N PRO A 401 -21.61 -23.30 -5.23
CA PRO A 401 -20.35 -24.00 -5.52
C PRO A 401 -19.86 -24.78 -4.31
N THR A 402 -19.54 -26.06 -4.53
CA THR A 402 -19.07 -26.98 -3.50
C THR A 402 -17.65 -27.43 -3.78
N ASP A 403 -16.80 -27.50 -2.76
CA ASP A 403 -15.38 -27.87 -2.92
C ASP A 403 -15.20 -29.38 -3.11
N ILE A 404 -15.97 -30.19 -2.37
CA ILE A 404 -15.85 -31.66 -2.36
C ILE A 404 -17.24 -32.29 -2.48
N ILE A 405 -17.39 -33.28 -3.36
CA ILE A 405 -18.63 -34.03 -3.53
C ILE A 405 -18.35 -35.51 -3.33
N VAL A 406 -19.00 -36.11 -2.33
CA VAL A 406 -18.98 -37.55 -2.07
C VAL A 406 -20.27 -38.15 -2.64
N ILE A 407 -20.18 -39.06 -3.60
CA ILE A 407 -21.34 -39.59 -4.31
C ILE A 407 -21.26 -41.11 -4.48
N ASP A 408 -22.36 -41.83 -4.30
CA ASP A 408 -22.42 -43.27 -4.65
C ASP A 408 -22.26 -43.49 -6.16
N GLU A 409 -21.59 -44.57 -6.55
CA GLU A 409 -21.37 -44.96 -7.95
C GLU A 409 -22.65 -44.92 -8.79
N LYS A 410 -23.76 -45.33 -8.18
CA LYS A 410 -25.09 -45.30 -8.78
C LYS A 410 -26.14 -45.00 -7.72
N ILE A 411 -27.06 -44.09 -8.02
CA ILE A 411 -28.23 -43.76 -7.19
C ILE A 411 -29.44 -43.78 -8.12
N GLY A 412 -30.34 -44.75 -7.91
CA GLY A 412 -31.42 -45.03 -8.85
C GLY A 412 -30.90 -45.25 -10.28
N ASN A 413 -31.33 -44.38 -11.22
CA ASN A 413 -30.93 -44.44 -12.63
C ASN A 413 -29.75 -43.53 -12.99
N VAL A 414 -29.21 -42.77 -12.04
CA VAL A 414 -28.12 -41.82 -12.28
C VAL A 414 -26.80 -42.45 -11.83
N SER A 415 -25.79 -42.42 -12.71
CA SER A 415 -24.42 -42.80 -12.36
C SER A 415 -23.61 -41.58 -11.91
N ALA A 416 -22.67 -41.78 -10.98
CA ALA A 416 -21.76 -40.73 -10.53
C ALA A 416 -20.99 -40.10 -11.70
N LEU A 417 -20.51 -40.90 -12.65
CA LEU A 417 -19.79 -40.40 -13.82
C LEU A 417 -20.70 -39.54 -14.73
N GLY A 418 -21.97 -39.91 -14.88
CA GLY A 418 -22.96 -39.10 -15.60
C GLY A 418 -23.23 -37.77 -14.89
N PHE A 419 -23.35 -37.79 -13.56
CA PHE A 419 -23.44 -36.58 -12.74
C PHE A 419 -22.22 -35.66 -12.94
N ILE A 420 -21.01 -36.22 -12.82
CA ILE A 420 -19.75 -35.47 -12.93
C ILE A 420 -19.61 -34.83 -14.32
N LYS A 421 -19.94 -35.58 -15.37
CA LYS A 421 -19.91 -35.07 -16.74
C LYS A 421 -20.85 -33.88 -16.89
N THR A 422 -22.11 -34.04 -16.47
CA THR A 422 -23.13 -32.97 -16.56
C THR A 422 -22.73 -31.74 -15.76
N TYR A 423 -22.15 -31.93 -14.56
CA TYR A 423 -21.62 -30.85 -13.76
C TYR A 423 -20.53 -30.08 -14.51
N LYS A 424 -19.51 -30.78 -15.00
CA LYS A 424 -18.35 -30.16 -15.66
C LYS A 424 -18.66 -29.47 -16.99
N GLU A 425 -19.69 -29.93 -17.70
CA GLU A 425 -20.17 -29.30 -18.95
C GLU A 425 -21.01 -28.04 -18.68
N SER A 426 -21.40 -27.79 -17.43
CA SER A 426 -22.20 -26.62 -17.05
C SER A 426 -21.37 -25.34 -16.92
N LYS A 427 -21.96 -24.19 -17.30
CA LYS A 427 -21.27 -22.88 -17.26
C LYS A 427 -20.85 -22.45 -15.85
N ASN A 428 -21.57 -22.89 -14.82
CA ASN A 428 -21.33 -22.53 -13.42
C ASN A 428 -20.47 -23.57 -12.68
N ALA A 429 -19.85 -24.51 -13.40
CA ALA A 429 -19.03 -25.54 -12.79
C ALA A 429 -17.77 -24.92 -12.15
N ASN A 430 -17.48 -25.31 -10.92
CA ASN A 430 -16.20 -25.03 -10.30
C ASN A 430 -15.19 -26.07 -10.77
N ALA A 431 -14.20 -25.64 -11.56
CA ALA A 431 -13.15 -26.52 -12.09
C ALA A 431 -12.29 -27.17 -11.01
N LYS A 432 -12.29 -26.64 -9.78
CA LYS A 432 -11.49 -27.13 -8.65
C LYS A 432 -12.23 -28.13 -7.76
N THR A 433 -13.50 -28.45 -8.05
CA THR A 433 -14.27 -29.41 -7.26
C THR A 433 -13.69 -30.82 -7.36
N VAL A 434 -13.49 -31.46 -6.21
CA VAL A 434 -13.02 -32.85 -6.13
C VAL A 434 -14.21 -33.79 -5.90
N PHE A 435 -14.23 -34.89 -6.63
CA PHE A 435 -15.27 -35.91 -6.53
C PHE A 435 -14.72 -37.17 -5.86
N CYS A 436 -15.37 -37.63 -4.80
CA CYS A 436 -15.10 -38.91 -4.17
C CYS A 436 -16.26 -39.86 -4.50
N VAL A 437 -16.03 -40.79 -5.42
CA VAL A 437 -17.04 -41.76 -5.87
C VAL A 437 -16.95 -43.01 -5.01
N VAL A 438 -18.00 -43.31 -4.26
CA VAL A 438 -18.11 -44.50 -3.42
C VAL A 438 -18.51 -45.67 -4.30
N VAL A 439 -17.63 -46.67 -4.41
CA VAL A 439 -17.79 -47.85 -5.26
C VAL A 439 -17.84 -49.12 -4.42
N HIS A 440 -18.52 -50.17 -4.90
CA HIS A 440 -18.46 -51.47 -4.23
C HIS A 440 -17.10 -52.14 -4.41
N GLN A 441 -16.49 -52.00 -5.59
CA GLN A 441 -15.17 -52.52 -5.92
C GLN A 441 -14.37 -51.47 -6.70
N LEU A 442 -13.05 -51.40 -6.46
CA LEU A 442 -12.19 -50.48 -7.20
C LEU A 442 -12.22 -50.79 -8.70
N PRO A 443 -12.36 -49.76 -9.55
CA PRO A 443 -12.24 -49.94 -10.99
C PRO A 443 -10.78 -50.26 -11.37
N PRO A 444 -10.53 -50.75 -12.60
CA PRO A 444 -9.18 -50.98 -13.11
C PRO A 444 -8.26 -49.76 -12.95
N SER A 445 -6.97 -50.00 -12.76
CA SER A 445 -5.95 -48.96 -12.49
C SER A 445 -5.93 -47.84 -13.53
N GLU A 446 -6.19 -48.16 -14.80
CA GLU A 446 -6.31 -47.17 -15.88
C GLU A 446 -7.45 -46.17 -15.67
N ILE A 447 -8.61 -46.64 -15.18
CA ILE A 447 -9.77 -45.81 -14.87
C ILE A 447 -9.48 -44.95 -13.65
N ILE A 448 -8.81 -45.50 -12.63
CA ILE A 448 -8.39 -44.74 -11.44
C ILE A 448 -7.45 -43.60 -11.86
N SER A 449 -6.42 -43.87 -12.67
CA SER A 449 -5.47 -42.85 -13.12
C SER A 449 -6.14 -41.76 -13.96
N LYS A 450 -7.06 -42.13 -14.87
CA LYS A 450 -7.85 -41.16 -15.65
C LYS A 450 -8.78 -40.34 -14.75
N GLY A 451 -9.42 -40.97 -13.77
CA GLY A 451 -10.25 -40.31 -12.77
C GLY A 451 -9.49 -39.24 -12.02
N LYS A 452 -8.27 -39.54 -11.54
CA LYS A 452 -7.42 -38.59 -10.82
C LYS A 452 -7.08 -37.35 -11.63
N LEU A 453 -6.77 -37.50 -12.92
CA LEU A 453 -6.55 -36.37 -13.84
C LEU A 453 -7.80 -35.50 -14.00
N MET A 454 -8.98 -36.09 -13.76
CA MET A 454 -10.27 -35.41 -13.77
C MET A 454 -10.74 -35.01 -12.36
N GLY A 455 -9.90 -35.05 -11.33
CA GLY A 455 -10.32 -34.71 -9.96
C GLY A 455 -11.36 -35.68 -9.38
N VAL A 456 -11.35 -36.93 -9.83
CA VAL A 456 -12.21 -38.01 -9.34
C VAL A 456 -11.35 -39.05 -8.62
N GLU A 457 -11.71 -39.34 -7.37
CA GLU A 457 -11.11 -40.39 -6.54
C GLU A 457 -12.16 -41.47 -6.26
N PHE A 458 -11.78 -42.74 -6.40
CA PHE A 458 -12.68 -43.87 -6.15
C PHE A 458 -12.42 -44.46 -4.77
N VAL A 459 -13.47 -44.63 -3.97
CA VAL A 459 -13.40 -45.08 -2.58
C VAL A 459 -14.25 -46.33 -2.41
N PRO A 460 -13.68 -47.49 -2.02
CA PRO A 460 -14.47 -48.67 -1.72
C PRO A 460 -15.36 -48.45 -0.51
N GLU A 461 -16.64 -48.80 -0.61
CA GLU A 461 -17.63 -48.56 0.45
C GLU A 461 -17.25 -49.18 1.80
N GLN A 462 -16.55 -50.32 1.77
CA GLN A 462 -16.11 -51.04 2.95
C GLN A 462 -14.82 -50.45 3.58
N ASN A 463 -14.12 -49.56 2.88
CA ASN A 463 -12.83 -49.02 3.30
C ASN A 463 -12.94 -47.55 3.73
N MET A 464 -13.35 -47.34 4.98
CA MET A 464 -13.49 -46.00 5.58
C MET A 464 -12.16 -45.28 5.78
N ASP A 465 -11.05 -46.02 5.93
CA ASP A 465 -9.72 -45.42 6.02
C ASP A 465 -9.33 -44.75 4.69
N MET A 466 -9.71 -45.37 3.56
CA MET A 466 -9.51 -44.79 2.24
C MET A 466 -10.39 -43.55 2.02
N LEU A 467 -11.63 -43.53 2.53
CA LEU A 467 -12.45 -42.32 2.55
C LEU A 467 -11.75 -41.21 3.34
N TYR A 468 -11.23 -41.55 4.52
CA TYR A 468 -10.53 -40.62 5.40
C TYR A 468 -9.36 -39.97 4.67
N ASP A 469 -8.51 -40.77 4.02
CA ASP A 469 -7.37 -40.30 3.26
C ASP A 469 -7.77 -39.47 2.03
N CYS A 470 -8.80 -39.89 1.29
CA CYS A 470 -9.28 -39.15 0.12
C CYS A 470 -9.79 -37.75 0.49
N ILE A 471 -10.65 -37.64 1.52
CA ILE A 471 -11.15 -36.35 1.99
C ILE A 471 -10.00 -35.49 2.52
N ARG A 472 -9.08 -36.07 3.28
CA ARG A 472 -7.90 -35.37 3.81
C ARG A 472 -7.01 -34.78 2.71
N MET A 473 -6.93 -35.43 1.55
CA MET A 473 -6.14 -34.99 0.41
C MET A 473 -6.87 -33.94 -0.47
N ALA A 474 -8.20 -33.94 -0.46
CA ALA A 474 -9.08 -33.02 -1.17
C ALA A 474 -9.27 -31.68 -0.42
N LEU A 475 -9.20 -31.72 0.91
CA LEU A 475 -9.09 -30.56 1.78
C LEU A 475 -7.70 -29.92 1.66
#